data_AF-A0A518D8Z0-F1
#
_entry.id   AF-A0A518D8Z0-F1
#
_cell.length_a   1.000
_cell.length_b   1.000
_cell.length_c   1.000
_cell.angle_alpha   90.00
_cell.angle_beta   90.00
_cell.angle_gamma   90.00
#
_symmetry.space_group_name_H-M   'P 1'
#
loop_
_entity.id
_entity.type
_entity.pdbx_description
1 polymer ?
#
loop_
_entity_poly.entity_id
_entity_poly.type
_entity_poly.pdbx_seq_one_letter_code
_entity_poly.pdbx_strand_id
1 'polypeptide(L)'
;MASSARKLKLTWLPGAQGRAGRWRKVYRGKTFRAPGGAGQSDRDAYQAALKAFDAWQITVDAELDGPVDKQYVDEIANWERVLEIANQNEEEGTAEVAAKRAADLRAMSTKRPPVPFDKRFSLAAYFTAEVREPKAVVSGLLNEETIRDMRSAFIKEFYQQQGLEVPERIDLPRTPARPDASAQPWHTPNGVSEEWLPDPDNFYSVEEAVWKDRLDREGPKVETDQTLESYVDRFVADKQGDAAAGALTPGRVHTVSKHLETFREHTGGSKPASGLTGADLSSFRTMLLEKVASKEMSEATANNKLTTAKSFVKWLWQNDVLAELPRLLDGKSKGLAIKVNPPSRIVTFHLDEIKKLFDAAPERLKLYMLVTLNTSMTQTDMSDLNWSEFDIEAGRICRQRSKTRDHHDVPRVSYPLWPETLELLKKYAGDPAGERVLLNRGGKPLVQVTLESDGRIKKSDAVRSAFSRAAKAADLDKGKSFKNLKKTSATLLYDHPQYNGVKDHFLGHAPQSMAQKHYAAPPQALFDQAIAWLGEHYRQAGCFAEASEAEEAGDK
;
A
#
# COMPACT_ATOMS: atom_id res chain seq x y z
N MET A 1 61.00 -32.52 -17.55
CA MET A 1 60.09 -31.48 -17.03
C MET A 1 59.63 -31.91 -15.64
N ALA A 2 60.11 -31.26 -14.58
CA ALA A 2 59.67 -31.56 -13.22
C ALA A 2 58.26 -30.97 -13.01
N SER A 3 57.25 -31.85 -12.90
CA SER A 3 55.88 -31.46 -12.57
C SER A 3 55.86 -30.85 -11.16
N SER A 4 55.62 -29.54 -11.07
CA SER A 4 55.41 -28.84 -9.80
C SER A 4 54.25 -29.51 -9.05
N ALA A 5 54.56 -30.16 -7.93
CA ALA A 5 53.59 -30.87 -7.11
C ALA A 5 52.55 -29.86 -6.59
N ARG A 6 51.31 -29.97 -7.07
CA ARG A 6 50.21 -29.10 -6.62
C ARG A 6 49.96 -29.33 -5.12
N LYS A 7 50.04 -28.27 -4.33
CA LYS A 7 49.77 -28.29 -2.90
C LYS A 7 48.29 -28.61 -2.66
N LEU A 8 47.97 -29.79 -2.13
CA LEU A 8 46.60 -30.20 -1.83
C LEU A 8 46.00 -29.33 -0.70
N LYS A 9 44.75 -28.88 -0.85
CA LYS A 9 44.01 -28.06 0.14
C LYS A 9 43.67 -28.83 1.43
N LEU A 10 43.50 -30.16 1.33
CA LEU A 10 43.16 -31.09 2.42
C LEU A 10 44.34 -32.02 2.71
N THR A 11 44.51 -32.42 3.97
CA THR A 11 45.56 -33.34 4.40
C THR A 11 45.02 -34.76 4.47
N TRP A 12 45.69 -35.72 3.84
CA TRP A 12 45.36 -37.13 3.95
C TRP A 12 45.79 -37.68 5.31
N LEU A 13 44.91 -38.44 5.96
CA LEU A 13 45.25 -39.26 7.13
C LEU A 13 45.12 -40.73 6.74
N PRO A 14 46.22 -41.51 6.76
CA PRO A 14 46.16 -42.94 6.48
C PRO A 14 45.29 -43.64 7.53
N GLY A 15 44.57 -44.67 7.08
CA GLY A 15 43.78 -45.52 7.96
C GLY A 15 44.66 -46.44 8.80
N ALA A 16 44.13 -46.90 9.94
CA ALA A 16 44.76 -47.89 10.80
C ALA A 16 43.76 -49.00 11.14
N GLN A 17 44.25 -50.22 11.37
CA GLN A 17 43.44 -51.38 11.81
C GLN A 17 42.27 -51.70 10.87
N GLY A 18 42.53 -51.78 9.56
CA GLY A 18 41.51 -52.13 8.55
C GLY A 18 40.49 -51.04 8.24
N ARG A 19 40.60 -49.84 8.83
CA ARG A 19 39.77 -48.68 8.46
C ARG A 19 40.35 -47.98 7.24
N ALA A 20 39.48 -47.50 6.35
CA ALA A 20 39.89 -46.65 5.23
C ALA A 20 40.50 -45.32 5.73
N GLY A 21 41.40 -44.74 4.93
CA GLY A 21 41.94 -43.41 5.20
C GLY A 21 40.88 -42.32 5.03
N ARG A 22 41.22 -41.08 5.42
CA ARG A 22 40.29 -39.94 5.42
C ARG A 22 40.97 -38.63 5.12
N TRP A 23 40.24 -37.72 4.49
CA TRP A 23 40.67 -36.34 4.28
C TRP A 23 40.36 -35.49 5.52
N ARG A 24 41.30 -34.64 5.93
CA ARG A 24 41.16 -33.74 7.08
C ARG A 24 41.53 -32.30 6.72
N LYS A 25 40.79 -31.34 7.27
CA LYS A 25 41.18 -29.92 7.31
C LYS A 25 40.79 -29.31 8.66
N VAL A 26 41.65 -28.46 9.21
CA VAL A 26 41.29 -27.59 10.33
C VAL A 26 41.01 -26.20 9.76
N TYR A 27 39.86 -25.64 10.08
CA TYR A 27 39.44 -24.32 9.63
C TYR A 27 38.68 -23.65 10.77
N ARG A 28 39.11 -22.43 11.14
CA ARG A 28 38.54 -21.63 12.25
C ARG A 28 38.32 -22.45 13.54
N GLY A 29 39.32 -23.24 13.94
CA GLY A 29 39.28 -24.07 15.16
C GLY A 29 38.45 -25.36 15.06
N LYS A 30 37.59 -25.51 14.06
CA LYS A 30 36.82 -26.75 13.83
C LYS A 30 37.57 -27.68 12.87
N THR A 31 37.40 -28.99 13.06
CA THR A 31 38.05 -30.02 12.23
C THR A 31 37.04 -30.69 11.31
N PHE A 32 37.22 -30.52 10.00
CA PHE A 32 36.50 -31.25 8.96
C PHE A 32 37.17 -32.61 8.70
N ARG A 33 36.34 -33.66 8.54
CA ARG A 33 36.79 -35.01 8.15
C ARG A 33 35.84 -35.57 7.08
N ALA A 34 36.38 -36.10 6.00
CA ALA A 34 35.62 -36.77 4.93
C ALA A 34 36.20 -38.16 4.60
N PRO A 35 35.38 -39.11 4.12
CA PRO A 35 35.85 -40.42 3.67
C PRO A 35 36.93 -40.29 2.60
N GLY A 36 37.93 -41.17 2.66
CA GLY A 36 39.12 -41.06 1.81
C GLY A 36 39.09 -41.82 0.49
N GLY A 37 38.08 -42.67 0.26
CA GLY A 37 38.05 -43.55 -0.91
C GLY A 37 39.14 -44.63 -0.87
N ALA A 38 39.66 -45.02 -2.04
CA ALA A 38 40.63 -46.10 -2.18
C ALA A 38 42.05 -45.73 -1.72
N GLY A 39 42.35 -44.45 -1.50
CA GLY A 39 43.66 -43.99 -1.02
C GLY A 39 43.92 -42.51 -1.29
N GLN A 40 45.12 -42.02 -0.93
CA GLN A 40 45.50 -40.62 -1.10
C GLN A 40 45.52 -40.16 -2.57
N SER A 41 45.70 -41.10 -3.51
CA SER A 41 45.72 -40.83 -4.96
C SER A 41 44.33 -40.89 -5.61
N ASP A 42 43.27 -41.18 -4.85
CA ASP A 42 41.91 -41.24 -5.35
C ASP A 42 41.38 -39.82 -5.62
N ARG A 43 41.44 -39.42 -6.90
CA ARG A 43 41.12 -38.07 -7.35
C ARG A 43 39.63 -37.75 -7.15
N ASP A 44 38.76 -38.74 -7.35
CA ASP A 44 37.31 -38.57 -7.24
C ASP A 44 36.92 -38.42 -5.77
N ALA A 45 37.50 -39.22 -4.88
CA ALA A 45 37.33 -39.06 -3.44
C ALA A 45 37.86 -37.70 -2.93
N TYR A 46 38.99 -37.23 -3.47
CA TYR A 46 39.53 -35.90 -3.12
C TYR A 46 38.61 -34.76 -3.58
N GLN A 47 38.08 -34.80 -4.80
CA GLN A 47 37.14 -33.79 -5.31
C GLN A 47 35.82 -33.80 -4.53
N ALA A 48 35.30 -34.99 -4.19
CA ALA A 48 34.13 -35.10 -3.33
C ALA A 48 34.38 -34.52 -1.93
N ALA A 49 35.55 -34.80 -1.33
CA ALA A 49 35.95 -34.23 -0.05
C ALA A 49 36.12 -32.71 -0.10
N LEU A 50 36.62 -32.14 -1.21
CA LEU A 50 36.70 -30.69 -1.41
C LEU A 50 35.31 -30.05 -1.46
N LYS A 51 34.38 -30.61 -2.24
CA LYS A 51 33.01 -30.09 -2.33
C LYS A 51 32.30 -30.15 -0.97
N ALA A 52 32.50 -31.24 -0.23
CA ALA A 52 31.97 -31.37 1.13
C ALA A 52 32.63 -30.39 2.11
N PHE A 53 33.94 -30.12 1.95
CA PHE A 53 34.63 -29.11 2.75
C PHE A 53 34.10 -27.71 2.47
N ASP A 54 33.89 -27.33 1.22
CA ASP A 54 33.39 -25.99 0.87
C ASP A 54 31.95 -25.79 1.39
N ALA A 55 31.09 -26.82 1.31
CA ALA A 55 29.75 -26.77 1.91
C ALA A 55 29.79 -26.66 3.44
N TRP A 56 30.65 -27.43 4.10
CA TRP A 56 30.86 -27.34 5.54
C TRP A 56 31.47 -25.99 5.96
N GLN A 57 32.37 -25.43 5.15
CA GLN A 57 32.96 -24.12 5.38
C GLN A 57 31.88 -23.03 5.41
N ILE A 58 30.93 -23.05 4.48
CA ILE A 58 29.77 -22.13 4.48
C ILE A 58 28.97 -22.26 5.79
N THR A 59 28.74 -23.47 6.29
CA THR A 59 28.03 -23.65 7.56
C THR A 59 28.81 -23.12 8.76
N VAL A 60 30.14 -23.31 8.78
CA VAL A 60 31.01 -22.80 9.85
C VAL A 60 31.12 -21.29 9.81
N ASP A 61 31.18 -20.69 8.62
CA ASP A 61 31.21 -19.24 8.44
C ASP A 61 29.84 -18.63 8.85
N ALA A 62 28.71 -19.25 8.46
CA ALA A 62 27.38 -18.81 8.88
C ALA A 62 27.10 -18.96 10.39
N GLU A 63 27.66 -19.97 11.04
CA GLU A 63 27.59 -20.12 12.50
C GLU A 63 28.45 -19.09 13.25
N LEU A 64 29.53 -18.61 12.62
CA LEU A 64 30.42 -17.60 13.19
C LEU A 64 29.89 -16.18 12.97
N ASP A 65 29.28 -15.91 11.80
CA ASP A 65 28.54 -14.67 11.52
C ASP A 65 27.18 -14.64 12.26
N GLY A 66 27.09 -15.32 13.41
CA GLY A 66 25.88 -15.46 14.20
C GLY A 66 25.40 -14.15 14.83
N PRO A 67 24.24 -14.18 15.55
CA PRO A 67 23.60 -13.00 16.14
C PRO A 67 24.52 -12.13 17.00
N VAL A 68 25.56 -12.74 17.57
CA VAL A 68 26.54 -12.09 18.44
C VAL A 68 27.30 -10.99 17.69
N ASP A 69 27.80 -11.26 16.48
CA ASP A 69 28.58 -10.28 15.72
C ASP A 69 27.71 -9.10 15.27
N LYS A 70 26.46 -9.38 14.89
CA LYS A 70 25.50 -8.33 14.55
C LYS A 70 25.19 -7.42 15.75
N GLN A 71 25.01 -7.99 16.94
CA GLN A 71 24.77 -7.20 18.16
C GLN A 71 25.93 -6.27 18.49
N TYR A 72 27.18 -6.73 18.37
CA TYR A 72 28.34 -5.85 18.53
C TYR A 72 28.37 -4.73 17.49
N VAL A 73 28.13 -5.04 16.22
CA VAL A 73 28.15 -4.04 15.13
C VAL A 73 27.09 -2.97 15.35
N ASP A 74 25.85 -3.38 15.63
CA ASP A 74 24.74 -2.46 15.87
C ASP A 74 25.01 -1.58 17.10
N GLU A 75 25.54 -2.16 18.19
CA GLU A 75 25.79 -1.41 19.42
C GLU A 75 27.01 -0.48 19.32
N ILE A 76 28.07 -0.89 18.62
CA ILE A 76 29.21 -0.02 18.33
C ILE A 76 28.71 1.20 17.54
N ALA A 77 27.89 1.01 16.50
CA ALA A 77 27.35 2.11 15.71
C ALA A 77 26.50 3.07 16.55
N ASN A 78 25.70 2.56 17.50
CA ASN A 78 24.94 3.40 18.43
C ASN A 78 25.86 4.25 19.32
N TRP A 79 26.89 3.65 19.93
CA TRP A 79 27.83 4.38 20.77
C TRP A 79 28.68 5.40 20.00
N GLU A 80 29.09 5.10 18.77
CA GLU A 80 29.78 6.07 17.92
C GLU A 80 28.92 7.26 17.56
N ARG A 81 27.62 7.04 17.38
CA ARG A 81 26.68 8.13 17.14
C ARG A 81 26.49 9.02 18.37
N VAL A 82 26.41 8.42 19.56
CA VAL A 82 26.41 9.18 20.82
C VAL A 82 27.69 9.99 20.97
N LEU A 83 28.84 9.41 20.64
CA LEU A 83 30.13 10.11 20.64
C LEU A 83 30.12 11.32 19.69
N GLU A 84 29.62 11.16 18.47
CA GLU A 84 29.54 12.24 17.49
C GLU A 84 28.65 13.39 17.99
N ILE A 85 27.45 13.09 18.46
CA ILE A 85 26.52 14.08 19.01
C ILE A 85 27.10 14.76 20.25
N ALA A 86 27.72 14.01 21.16
CA ALA A 86 28.34 14.56 22.37
C ALA A 86 29.48 15.53 22.02
N ASN A 87 30.31 15.19 21.03
CA ASN A 87 31.36 16.09 20.54
C ASN A 87 30.78 17.36 19.90
N GLN A 88 29.69 17.25 19.13
CA GLN A 88 29.03 18.42 18.52
C GLN A 88 28.41 19.36 19.55
N ASN A 89 27.99 18.84 20.71
CA ASN A 89 27.37 19.60 21.79
C ASN A 89 28.36 19.97 22.92
N GLU A 90 29.67 19.72 22.73
CA GLU A 90 30.73 19.99 23.72
C GLU A 90 30.52 19.27 25.07
N GLU A 91 29.88 18.09 25.06
CA GLU A 91 29.63 17.26 26.24
C GLU A 91 30.79 16.25 26.47
N GLU A 92 31.96 16.76 26.87
CA GLU A 92 33.20 15.97 26.99
C GLU A 92 33.03 14.68 27.82
N GLY A 93 32.29 14.74 28.93
CA GLY A 93 32.06 13.57 29.78
C GLY A 93 31.32 12.44 29.07
N THR A 94 30.27 12.77 28.31
CA THR A 94 29.49 11.78 27.55
C THR A 94 30.29 11.25 26.36
N ALA A 95 31.05 12.12 25.70
CA ALA A 95 31.95 11.74 24.61
C ALA A 95 33.01 10.73 25.08
N GLU A 96 33.66 10.97 26.23
CA GLU A 96 34.65 10.05 26.78
C GLU A 96 34.04 8.66 27.08
N VAL A 97 32.85 8.63 27.71
CA VAL A 97 32.14 7.38 28.00
C VAL A 97 31.79 6.64 26.71
N ALA A 98 31.23 7.33 25.72
CA ALA A 98 30.81 6.73 24.46
C ALA A 98 32.01 6.17 23.66
N ALA A 99 33.12 6.94 23.58
CA ALA A 99 34.36 6.49 22.95
C ALA A 99 34.92 5.23 23.63
N LYS A 100 34.95 5.22 24.97
CA LYS A 100 35.42 4.07 25.74
C LYS A 100 34.54 2.84 25.51
N ARG A 101 33.21 3.00 25.53
CA ARG A 101 32.27 1.88 25.29
C ARG A 101 32.39 1.30 23.88
N ALA A 102 32.48 2.15 22.86
CA ALA A 102 32.72 1.70 21.49
C ALA A 102 34.05 0.94 21.36
N ALA A 103 35.12 1.41 22.01
CA ALA A 103 36.42 0.74 22.03
C ALA A 103 36.38 -0.61 22.75
N ASP A 104 35.71 -0.69 23.91
CA ASP A 104 35.55 -1.94 24.67
C ASP A 104 34.77 -2.99 23.86
N LEU A 105 33.67 -2.58 23.21
CA LEU A 105 32.87 -3.45 22.33
C LEU A 105 33.69 -3.99 21.16
N ARG A 106 34.52 -3.14 20.51
CA ARG A 106 35.45 -3.57 19.47
C ARG A 106 36.46 -4.58 19.99
N ALA A 107 37.08 -4.29 21.14
CA ALA A 107 38.04 -5.20 21.76
C ALA A 107 37.42 -6.55 22.12
N MET A 108 36.14 -6.57 22.55
CA MET A 108 35.40 -7.81 22.82
C MET A 108 35.05 -8.58 21.55
N SER A 109 34.61 -7.90 20.49
CA SER A 109 34.25 -8.52 19.20
C SER A 109 35.43 -9.19 18.49
N THR A 110 36.66 -8.71 18.72
CA THR A 110 37.87 -9.25 18.07
C THR A 110 38.49 -10.46 18.78
N LYS A 111 38.05 -10.79 20.01
CA LYS A 111 38.55 -11.96 20.75
C LYS A 111 38.16 -13.27 20.05
N ARG A 112 39.01 -14.29 20.16
CA ARG A 112 38.74 -15.63 19.59
C ARG A 112 38.82 -16.70 20.68
N PRO A 113 37.70 -17.37 21.03
CA PRO A 113 36.33 -17.14 20.51
C PRO A 113 35.76 -15.77 20.94
N PRO A 114 34.80 -15.19 20.18
CA PRO A 114 34.18 -13.92 20.54
C PRO A 114 33.46 -14.04 21.87
N VAL A 115 33.56 -13.01 22.70
CA VAL A 115 32.86 -12.94 23.98
C VAL A 115 31.37 -12.75 23.68
N PRO A 116 30.43 -13.55 24.23
CA PRO A 116 29.01 -13.33 24.04
C PRO A 116 28.62 -11.89 24.43
N PHE A 117 27.79 -11.24 23.62
CA PHE A 117 27.34 -9.87 23.89
C PHE A 117 26.55 -9.82 25.20
N ASP A 118 27.04 -9.05 26.16
CA ASP A 118 26.37 -8.83 27.44
C ASP A 118 25.55 -7.54 27.34
N LYS A 119 24.24 -7.65 27.61
CA LYS A 119 23.29 -6.53 27.52
C LYS A 119 23.71 -5.34 28.37
N ARG A 120 24.52 -5.52 29.42
CA ARG A 120 25.05 -4.41 30.24
C ARG A 120 25.94 -3.43 29.47
N PHE A 121 26.40 -3.80 28.27
CA PHE A 121 27.15 -2.92 27.38
C PHE A 121 26.26 -2.24 26.33
N SER A 122 24.96 -2.53 26.29
CA SER A 122 24.06 -1.81 25.40
C SER A 122 23.84 -0.38 25.88
N LEU A 123 23.60 0.51 24.92
CA LEU A 123 23.24 1.90 25.17
C LEU A 123 21.98 1.98 26.05
N ALA A 124 20.99 1.12 25.79
CA ALA A 124 19.80 1.02 26.63
C ALA A 124 20.10 0.60 28.08
N ALA A 125 21.10 -0.27 28.29
CA ALA A 125 21.50 -0.66 29.64
C ALA A 125 22.24 0.45 30.37
N TYR A 126 22.99 1.30 29.66
CA TYR A 126 23.70 2.43 30.28
C TYR A 126 22.72 3.42 30.93
N PHE A 127 21.60 3.72 30.26
CA PHE A 127 20.58 4.62 30.80
C PHE A 127 19.70 3.98 31.88
N THR A 128 19.69 2.65 31.99
CA THR A 128 18.84 1.94 32.97
C THR A 128 19.62 1.40 34.18
N ALA A 129 20.94 1.26 34.09
CA ALA A 129 21.76 0.60 35.09
C ALA A 129 22.59 1.58 35.94
N GLU A 130 21.92 2.43 36.73
CA GLU A 130 22.49 2.93 37.99
C GLU A 130 21.42 3.30 39.04
N VAL A 131 20.54 2.35 39.34
CA VAL A 131 19.92 2.28 40.68
C VAL A 131 20.96 1.70 41.65
N ARG A 132 21.89 2.54 42.08
CA ARG A 132 22.54 2.42 43.39
C ARG A 132 22.12 3.64 44.17
N GLU A 133 21.50 3.41 45.33
CA GLU A 133 21.02 4.44 46.25
C GLU A 133 21.92 5.68 46.26
N PRO A 134 21.37 6.90 46.15
CA PRO A 134 22.16 8.09 46.29
C PRO A 134 22.79 8.08 47.68
N LYS A 135 24.13 7.99 47.77
CA LYS A 135 24.82 8.55 48.92
C LYS A 135 24.48 10.03 48.91
N ALA A 136 23.78 10.46 49.96
CA ALA A 136 23.34 11.82 50.22
C ALA A 136 24.46 12.87 50.04
N VAL A 137 24.67 13.34 48.81
CA VAL A 137 25.62 14.42 48.49
C VAL A 137 24.94 15.56 47.71
N VAL A 138 23.67 15.43 47.30
CA VAL A 138 22.97 16.50 46.56
C VAL A 138 22.03 17.34 47.45
N SER A 139 22.26 17.42 48.76
CA SER A 139 21.47 18.32 49.63
C SER A 139 22.01 19.77 49.71
N GLY A 140 23.00 20.15 48.87
CA GLY A 140 23.71 21.42 49.02
C GLY A 140 23.60 22.44 47.88
N LEU A 141 23.08 22.08 46.69
CA LEU A 141 23.24 22.91 45.49
C LEU A 141 21.97 23.63 45.00
N LEU A 142 20.80 23.29 45.52
CA LEU A 142 19.58 24.07 45.26
C LEU A 142 18.87 24.23 46.60
N ASN A 143 18.83 25.46 47.12
CA ASN A 143 18.00 25.74 48.27
C ASN A 143 16.52 25.64 47.85
N GLU A 144 15.60 25.48 48.82
CA GLU A 144 14.16 25.41 48.54
C GLU A 144 13.64 26.60 47.71
N GLU A 145 14.35 27.72 47.75
CA GLU A 145 14.05 28.94 47.02
C GLU A 145 14.26 28.75 45.51
N THR A 146 15.38 28.17 45.08
CA THR A 146 15.63 27.91 43.65
C THR A 146 14.64 26.90 43.06
N ILE A 147 14.27 25.87 43.83
CA ILE A 147 13.25 24.88 43.42
C ILE A 147 11.87 25.54 43.31
N ARG A 148 11.54 26.45 44.24
CA ARG A 148 10.29 27.23 44.19
C ARG A 148 10.27 28.16 42.98
N ASP A 149 11.39 28.80 42.65
CA ASP A 149 11.51 29.72 41.52
C ASP A 149 11.39 29.01 40.18
N MET A 150 12.04 27.85 40.01
CA MET A 150 11.91 27.04 38.80
C MET A 150 10.48 26.54 38.59
N ARG A 151 9.80 26.10 39.67
CA ARG A 151 8.39 25.70 39.62
C ARG A 151 7.48 26.87 39.26
N SER A 152 7.74 28.06 39.81
CA SER A 152 6.97 29.26 39.48
C SER A 152 7.16 29.68 38.01
N ALA A 153 8.39 29.62 37.50
CA ALA A 153 8.70 29.91 36.10
C ALA A 153 7.99 28.95 35.15
N PHE A 154 8.05 27.64 35.43
CA PHE A 154 7.39 26.61 34.64
C PHE A 154 5.86 26.78 34.62
N ILE A 155 5.24 27.07 35.78
CA ILE A 155 3.80 27.30 35.84
C ILE A 155 3.41 28.55 35.03
N LYS A 156 4.19 29.63 35.08
CA LYS A 156 3.92 30.84 34.28
C LYS A 156 3.97 30.55 32.78
N GLU A 157 4.99 29.81 32.34
CA GLU A 157 5.15 29.44 30.94
C GLU A 157 4.00 28.55 30.45
N PHE A 158 3.56 27.60 31.27
CA PHE A 158 2.39 26.75 30.97
C PHE A 158 1.11 27.55 30.75
N TYR A 159 0.78 28.49 31.65
CA TYR A 159 -0.41 29.33 31.51
C TYR A 159 -0.35 30.23 30.27
N GLN A 160 0.85 30.74 29.96
CA GLN A 160 1.09 31.59 28.80
C GLN A 160 0.91 30.81 27.47
N GLN A 161 1.36 29.56 27.41
CA GLN A 161 1.15 28.69 26.23
C GLN A 161 -0.32 28.33 26.00
N GLN A 162 -1.13 28.27 27.08
CA GLN A 162 -2.57 27.95 27.00
C GLN A 162 -3.45 29.20 26.81
N GLY A 163 -2.87 30.40 26.73
CA GLY A 163 -3.63 31.65 26.62
C GLY A 163 -4.49 31.96 27.86
N LEU A 164 -4.09 31.45 29.03
CA LEU A 164 -4.79 31.63 30.30
C LEU A 164 -4.11 32.73 31.13
N GLU A 165 -4.90 33.55 31.83
CA GLU A 165 -4.35 34.53 32.77
C GLU A 165 -3.69 33.81 33.96
N VAL A 166 -2.45 34.22 34.29
CA VAL A 166 -1.72 33.70 35.44
C VAL A 166 -2.38 34.26 36.72
N PRO A 167 -2.85 33.42 37.66
CA PRO A 167 -3.46 33.90 38.89
C PRO A 167 -2.48 34.76 39.70
N GLU A 168 -2.96 35.87 40.27
CA GLU A 168 -2.16 36.83 41.05
C GLU A 168 -1.54 36.21 42.33
N ARG A 169 -2.07 35.06 42.76
CA ARG A 169 -1.57 34.27 43.89
C ARG A 169 -1.82 32.78 43.64
N ILE A 170 -0.74 32.00 43.54
CA ILE A 170 -0.80 30.53 43.46
C ILE A 170 -0.50 30.01 44.87
N ASP A 171 -1.54 29.77 45.66
CA ASP A 171 -1.40 29.11 46.96
C ASP A 171 -1.09 27.63 46.71
N LEU A 172 0.20 27.27 46.73
CA LEU A 172 0.63 25.88 46.70
C LEU A 172 0.03 25.16 47.93
N PRO A 173 -0.59 23.98 47.76
CA PRO A 173 -1.13 23.25 48.89
C PRO A 173 -0.01 22.98 49.90
N ARG A 174 -0.21 23.44 51.14
CA ARG A 174 0.66 23.03 52.25
C ARG A 174 0.59 21.52 52.36
N THR A 175 1.75 20.87 52.39
CA THR A 175 1.88 19.44 52.66
C THR A 175 1.03 19.10 53.89
N PRO A 176 -0.03 18.29 53.78
CA PRO A 176 -0.82 17.94 54.96
C PRO A 176 0.07 17.13 55.90
N ALA A 177 0.00 17.44 57.20
CA ALA A 177 0.56 16.57 58.22
C ALA A 177 -0.03 15.16 58.02
N ARG A 178 0.86 14.15 58.07
CA ARG A 178 0.54 12.72 57.93
C ARG A 178 -0.83 12.37 58.54
N PRO A 179 -1.81 11.92 57.74
CA PRO A 179 -3.07 11.43 58.30
C PRO A 179 -2.87 10.04 58.90
N ASP A 180 -3.62 9.79 59.97
CA ASP A 180 -3.79 8.50 60.63
C ASP A 180 -4.26 7.41 59.64
N ALA A 181 -3.75 6.19 59.80
CA ALA A 181 -3.79 5.07 58.87
C ALA A 181 -5.14 4.33 58.80
N SER A 182 -6.27 5.03 58.93
CA SER A 182 -7.60 4.38 59.01
C SER A 182 -8.69 4.96 58.10
N ALA A 183 -8.39 5.88 57.19
CA ALA A 183 -9.38 6.39 56.23
C ALA A 183 -9.27 5.73 54.85
N GLN A 184 -10.38 5.19 54.35
CA GLN A 184 -10.51 4.63 53.00
C GLN A 184 -10.33 5.67 51.89
N PRO A 185 -9.94 5.27 50.66
CA PRO A 185 -9.60 6.22 49.60
C PRO A 185 -10.84 6.90 49.02
N TRP A 186 -10.71 8.19 48.76
CA TRP A 186 -11.70 8.98 48.03
C TRP A 186 -11.66 8.64 46.54
N HIS A 187 -12.81 8.35 45.95
CA HIS A 187 -12.98 8.31 44.49
C HIS A 187 -13.23 9.73 43.97
N THR A 188 -12.42 10.19 43.01
CA THR A 188 -12.72 11.39 42.22
C THR A 188 -13.64 11.04 41.05
N PRO A 189 -14.67 11.84 40.75
CA PRO A 189 -15.49 11.68 39.57
C PRO A 189 -14.79 12.34 38.39
N ASN A 190 -13.84 11.62 37.77
CA ASN A 190 -13.39 11.71 36.38
C ASN A 190 -12.10 10.88 36.27
N GLY A 191 -12.21 9.67 35.74
CA GLY A 191 -11.15 8.66 35.71
C GLY A 191 -9.94 9.03 34.84
N VAL A 192 -9.08 9.91 35.35
CA VAL A 192 -7.70 10.08 34.91
C VAL A 192 -6.85 9.48 36.03
N SER A 193 -6.23 8.32 35.79
CA SER A 193 -5.29 7.74 36.76
C SER A 193 -4.07 8.65 36.87
N GLU A 194 -3.60 8.83 38.10
CA GLU A 194 -2.43 9.60 38.51
C GLU A 194 -1.11 8.92 38.09
N GLU A 195 -1.13 8.17 36.98
CA GLU A 195 -0.09 7.22 36.54
C GLU A 195 0.79 7.79 35.41
N TRP A 196 0.62 9.09 35.07
CA TRP A 196 1.29 9.75 33.94
C TRP A 196 2.22 10.91 34.32
N LEU A 197 2.44 11.17 35.60
CA LEU A 197 3.50 12.08 36.02
C LEU A 197 4.78 11.25 36.22
N PRO A 198 5.86 11.51 35.45
CA PRO A 198 7.13 10.86 35.71
C PRO A 198 7.51 11.15 37.16
N ASP A 199 7.84 10.09 37.89
CA ASP A 199 8.32 10.16 39.27
C ASP A 199 9.40 11.26 39.36
N PRO A 200 9.21 12.32 40.15
CA PRO A 200 10.17 13.43 40.25
C PRO A 200 11.53 12.96 40.80
N ASP A 201 11.62 11.77 41.38
CA ASP A 201 12.86 11.15 41.83
C ASP A 201 13.56 10.32 40.72
N ASN A 202 12.96 10.20 39.52
CA ASN A 202 13.51 9.45 38.38
C ASN A 202 14.14 10.38 37.31
N PHE A 203 15.14 11.17 37.73
CA PHE A 203 15.94 12.07 36.88
C PHE A 203 16.56 11.38 35.65
N TYR A 204 16.83 10.07 35.73
CA TYR A 204 17.46 9.30 34.65
C TYR A 204 16.52 9.04 33.45
N SER A 205 15.20 9.17 33.62
CA SER A 205 14.24 9.10 32.51
C SER A 205 14.30 10.31 31.57
N VAL A 206 14.74 11.47 32.08
CA VAL A 206 14.87 12.70 31.29
C VAL A 206 16.10 12.63 30.40
N GLU A 207 17.22 12.13 30.90
CA GLU A 207 18.46 12.02 30.13
C GLU A 207 18.34 10.97 29.01
N GLU A 208 17.67 9.83 29.27
CA GLU A 208 17.32 8.85 28.24
C GLU A 208 16.40 9.47 27.17
N ALA A 209 15.38 10.23 27.58
CA ALA A 209 14.46 10.89 26.66
C ALA A 209 15.15 11.97 25.82
N VAL A 210 16.07 12.75 26.41
CA VAL A 210 16.87 13.77 25.73
C VAL A 210 17.81 13.12 24.72
N TRP A 211 18.50 12.04 25.08
CA TRP A 211 19.40 11.34 24.16
C TRP A 211 18.65 10.65 23.03
N LYS A 212 17.49 10.06 23.32
CA LYS A 212 16.60 9.51 22.30
C LYS A 212 16.10 10.58 21.34
N ASP A 213 15.64 11.72 21.85
CA ASP A 213 15.23 12.88 21.04
C ASP A 213 16.39 13.43 20.18
N ARG A 214 17.60 13.54 20.74
CA ARG A 214 18.80 13.96 20.00
C ARG A 214 19.18 12.97 18.90
N LEU A 215 19.17 11.67 19.19
CA LEU A 215 19.44 10.62 18.20
C LEU A 215 18.37 10.58 17.09
N ASP A 216 17.12 10.90 17.41
CA ASP A 216 16.04 10.99 16.43
C ASP A 216 16.14 12.28 15.59
N ARG A 217 16.55 13.41 16.19
CA ARG A 217 16.75 14.71 15.51
C ARG A 217 17.99 14.77 14.63
N GLU A 218 19.10 14.21 15.10
CA GLU A 218 20.38 14.15 14.37
C GLU A 218 20.52 12.84 13.60
N GLY A 219 19.42 12.38 12.99
CA GLY A 219 19.48 11.53 11.80
C GLY A 219 20.63 11.98 10.90
N PRO A 220 21.40 11.07 10.25
CA PRO A 220 22.30 11.50 9.18
C PRO A 220 21.48 12.44 8.29
N LYS A 221 21.94 13.70 8.14
CA LYS A 221 21.22 14.70 7.33
C LYS A 221 21.22 14.18 5.90
N VAL A 222 20.19 13.41 5.57
CA VAL A 222 19.90 13.01 4.21
C VAL A 222 19.59 14.31 3.51
N GLU A 223 20.35 14.62 2.45
CA GLU A 223 19.99 15.74 1.60
C GLU A 223 18.51 15.59 1.24
N THR A 224 17.71 16.63 1.45
CA THR A 224 16.25 16.55 1.41
C THR A 224 15.73 15.98 0.08
N ASP A 225 16.53 16.10 -0.97
CA ASP A 225 16.28 15.61 -2.31
C ASP A 225 16.54 14.09 -2.50
N GLN A 226 17.16 13.41 -1.53
CA GLN A 226 17.41 11.97 -1.52
C GLN A 226 16.43 11.15 -0.66
N THR A 227 15.42 11.80 -0.09
CA THR A 227 14.42 11.18 0.78
C THR A 227 13.39 10.37 -0.02
N LEU A 228 12.70 9.43 0.64
CA LEU A 228 11.60 8.68 0.05
C LEU A 228 10.50 9.61 -0.47
N GLU A 229 10.20 10.67 0.29
CA GLU A 229 9.23 11.68 -0.08
C GLU A 229 9.58 12.39 -1.39
N SER A 230 10.81 12.92 -1.51
CA SER A 230 11.24 13.63 -2.72
C SER A 230 11.14 12.75 -3.97
N TYR A 231 11.49 11.47 -3.86
CA TYR A 231 11.39 10.53 -4.98
C TYR A 231 9.95 10.11 -5.28
N VAL A 232 9.06 10.01 -4.29
CA VAL A 232 7.63 9.81 -4.55
C VAL A 232 7.07 10.98 -5.35
N ASP A 233 7.44 12.22 -5.00
CA ASP A 233 7.00 13.42 -5.72
C ASP A 233 7.52 13.42 -7.16
N ARG A 234 8.80 13.09 -7.38
CA ARG A 234 9.38 12.93 -8.73
C ARG A 234 8.65 11.87 -9.54
N PHE A 235 8.39 10.69 -8.95
CA PHE A 235 7.66 9.63 -9.63
C PHE A 235 6.23 10.04 -9.98
N VAL A 236 5.54 10.76 -9.09
CA VAL A 236 4.20 11.28 -9.37
C VAL A 236 4.25 12.34 -10.49
N ALA A 237 5.26 13.21 -10.50
CA ALA A 237 5.47 14.18 -11.57
C ALA A 237 5.71 13.49 -12.93
N ASP A 238 6.50 12.42 -12.99
CA ASP A 238 6.66 11.59 -14.20
C ASP A 238 5.30 11.05 -14.68
N LYS A 239 4.48 10.54 -13.76
CA LYS A 239 3.12 10.05 -14.10
C LYS A 239 2.20 11.18 -14.55
N GLN A 240 2.38 12.40 -14.05
CA GLN A 240 1.67 13.58 -14.55
C GLN A 240 2.11 13.93 -15.98
N GLY A 241 3.42 13.82 -16.27
CA GLY A 241 3.96 13.94 -17.63
C GLY A 241 3.34 12.91 -18.59
N ASP A 242 3.28 11.64 -18.19
CA ASP A 242 2.59 10.58 -18.94
C ASP A 242 1.12 10.92 -19.21
N ALA A 243 0.45 11.57 -18.25
CA ALA A 243 -0.95 11.97 -18.41
C ALA A 243 -1.13 13.18 -19.32
N ALA A 244 -0.23 14.17 -19.26
CA ALA A 244 -0.19 15.29 -20.18
C ALA A 244 0.06 14.83 -21.63
N ALA A 245 0.86 13.78 -21.81
CA ALA A 245 1.10 13.12 -23.09
C ALA A 245 -0.04 12.18 -23.54
N GLY A 246 -1.10 12.01 -22.75
CA GLY A 246 -2.22 11.11 -23.07
C GLY A 246 -1.95 9.62 -22.88
N ALA A 247 -0.75 9.22 -22.44
CA ALA A 247 -0.39 7.83 -22.16
C ALA A 247 -1.05 7.30 -20.88
N LEU A 248 -1.42 8.20 -19.95
CA LEU A 248 -2.08 7.86 -18.70
C LEU A 248 -3.30 8.74 -18.46
N THR A 249 -4.36 8.21 -17.85
CA THR A 249 -5.50 9.06 -17.45
C THR A 249 -5.15 9.86 -16.19
N PRO A 250 -5.60 11.12 -16.03
CA PRO A 250 -5.40 11.88 -14.80
C PRO A 250 -5.88 11.10 -13.56
N GLY A 251 -7.04 10.45 -13.66
CA GLY A 251 -7.60 9.62 -12.58
C GLY A 251 -6.64 8.52 -12.09
N ARG A 252 -5.83 7.96 -12.99
CA ARG A 252 -4.83 6.95 -12.64
C ARG A 252 -3.64 7.57 -11.91
N VAL A 253 -3.19 8.77 -12.31
CA VAL A 253 -2.15 9.53 -11.58
C VAL A 253 -2.55 9.79 -10.15
N HIS A 254 -3.76 10.32 -9.93
CA HIS A 254 -4.26 10.57 -8.58
C HIS A 254 -4.33 9.29 -7.73
N THR A 255 -4.76 8.18 -8.34
CA THR A 255 -4.77 6.87 -7.66
C THR A 255 -3.35 6.44 -7.27
N VAL A 256 -2.38 6.63 -8.15
CA VAL A 256 -0.96 6.31 -7.87
C VAL A 256 -0.43 7.17 -6.73
N SER A 257 -0.66 8.48 -6.78
CA SER A 257 -0.28 9.43 -5.72
C SER A 257 -0.87 9.02 -4.36
N LYS A 258 -2.19 8.75 -4.28
CA LYS A 258 -2.84 8.29 -3.03
C LYS A 258 -2.37 6.92 -2.55
N HIS A 259 -1.88 6.05 -3.43
CA HIS A 259 -1.29 4.79 -3.01
C HIS A 259 0.11 4.98 -2.44
N LEU A 260 0.92 5.85 -3.05
CA LEU A 260 2.27 6.14 -2.60
C LEU A 260 2.32 7.02 -1.36
N GLU A 261 1.33 7.88 -1.14
CA GLU A 261 1.14 8.62 0.12
C GLU A 261 1.03 7.64 1.30
N THR A 262 0.17 6.61 1.19
CA THR A 262 0.07 5.56 2.22
C THR A 262 1.36 4.76 2.39
N PHE A 263 2.12 4.55 1.32
CA PHE A 263 3.41 3.85 1.39
C PHE A 263 4.47 4.72 2.10
N ARG A 264 4.55 5.99 1.74
CA ARG A 264 5.42 7.01 2.35
C ARG A 264 5.14 7.15 3.84
N GLU A 265 3.87 7.27 4.23
CA GLU A 265 3.44 7.37 5.63
C GLU A 265 3.86 6.13 6.45
N HIS A 266 3.71 4.94 5.88
CA HIS A 266 4.07 3.69 6.55
C HIS A 266 5.58 3.50 6.69
N THR A 267 6.35 3.79 5.63
CA THR A 267 7.79 3.54 5.59
C THR A 267 8.62 4.68 6.18
N GLY A 268 8.04 5.86 6.35
CA GLY A 268 8.71 7.07 6.81
C GLY A 268 9.23 7.90 5.63
N GLY A 269 8.61 9.05 5.36
CA GLY A 269 8.95 9.90 4.21
C GLY A 269 10.37 10.45 4.22
N SER A 270 10.94 10.71 5.41
CA SER A 270 12.30 11.19 5.60
C SER A 270 13.38 10.13 5.41
N LYS A 271 13.01 8.84 5.30
CA LYS A 271 13.95 7.75 5.08
C LYS A 271 14.71 7.97 3.76
N PRO A 272 16.04 7.79 3.69
CA PRO A 272 16.75 7.82 2.42
C PRO A 272 16.23 6.73 1.48
N ALA A 273 15.89 7.10 0.24
CA ALA A 273 15.28 6.17 -0.71
C ALA A 273 16.21 5.02 -1.09
N SER A 274 17.52 5.27 -1.11
CA SER A 274 18.57 4.26 -1.33
C SER A 274 18.59 3.16 -0.24
N GLY A 275 18.05 3.46 0.95
CA GLY A 275 17.92 2.52 2.06
C GLY A 275 16.66 1.67 2.04
N LEU A 276 15.86 1.69 0.96
CA LEU A 276 14.69 0.82 0.84
C LEU A 276 15.10 -0.63 0.59
N THR A 277 14.53 -1.54 1.39
CA THR A 277 14.87 -2.96 1.39
C THR A 277 13.64 -3.84 1.15
N GLY A 278 13.86 -5.15 1.02
CA GLY A 278 12.76 -6.12 1.02
C GLY A 278 11.96 -6.17 2.33
N ALA A 279 12.57 -5.79 3.46
CA ALA A 279 11.90 -5.75 4.75
C ALA A 279 10.81 -4.66 4.78
N ASP A 280 11.08 -3.49 4.17
CA ASP A 280 10.12 -2.39 4.08
C ASP A 280 8.87 -2.79 3.30
N LEU A 281 9.05 -3.43 2.15
CA LEU A 281 7.94 -3.95 1.33
C LEU A 281 7.14 -5.04 2.04
N SER A 282 7.82 -5.90 2.80
CA SER A 282 7.18 -6.95 3.59
C SER A 282 6.36 -6.35 4.74
N SER A 283 6.93 -5.37 5.46
CA SER A 283 6.24 -4.61 6.51
C SER A 283 5.02 -3.89 5.97
N PHE A 284 5.14 -3.19 4.84
CA PHE A 284 4.02 -2.52 4.19
C PHE A 284 2.91 -3.50 3.79
N ARG A 285 3.27 -4.68 3.24
CA ARG A 285 2.31 -5.73 2.94
C ARG A 285 1.60 -6.23 4.21
N THR A 286 2.33 -6.42 5.30
CA THR A 286 1.74 -6.84 6.59
C THR A 286 0.71 -5.83 7.07
N MET A 287 1.03 -4.53 7.08
CA MET A 287 0.07 -3.47 7.43
C MET A 287 -1.16 -3.49 6.50
N LEU A 288 -0.98 -3.67 5.20
CA LEU A 288 -2.10 -3.78 4.27
C LEU A 288 -3.00 -5.01 4.56
N LEU A 289 -2.41 -6.13 4.97
CA LEU A 289 -3.15 -7.33 5.36
C LEU A 289 -3.89 -7.15 6.69
N GLU A 290 -3.30 -6.44 7.65
CA GLU A 290 -3.95 -6.08 8.91
C GLU A 290 -5.20 -5.22 8.65
N LYS A 291 -5.11 -4.21 7.77
CA LYS A 291 -6.28 -3.41 7.34
C LYS A 291 -7.34 -4.21 6.60
N VAL A 292 -6.95 -5.27 5.89
CA VAL A 292 -7.91 -6.21 5.28
C VAL A 292 -8.57 -7.07 6.34
N ALA A 293 -7.80 -7.59 7.30
CA ALA A 293 -8.31 -8.39 8.42
C ALA A 293 -9.26 -7.58 9.31
N SER A 294 -9.00 -6.29 9.54
CA SER A 294 -9.88 -5.38 10.28
C SER A 294 -11.07 -4.85 9.48
N LYS A 295 -11.20 -5.23 8.20
CA LYS A 295 -12.24 -4.78 7.25
C LYS A 295 -12.24 -3.28 6.95
N GLU A 296 -11.17 -2.55 7.27
CA GLU A 296 -10.97 -1.17 6.86
C GLU A 296 -10.66 -1.05 5.37
N MET A 297 -10.13 -2.12 4.76
CA MET A 297 -9.72 -2.14 3.36
C MET A 297 -10.12 -3.43 2.65
N SER A 298 -10.51 -3.34 1.38
CA SER A 298 -10.72 -4.53 0.55
C SER A 298 -9.40 -5.16 0.09
N GLU A 299 -9.38 -6.48 -0.11
CA GLU A 299 -8.23 -7.22 -0.67
C GLU A 299 -7.76 -6.61 -2.01
N ALA A 300 -8.70 -6.20 -2.87
CA ALA A 300 -8.40 -5.60 -4.16
C ALA A 300 -7.70 -4.23 -4.02
N THR A 301 -8.15 -3.39 -3.08
CA THR A 301 -7.53 -2.10 -2.79
C THR A 301 -6.11 -2.29 -2.23
N ALA A 302 -5.95 -3.22 -1.28
CA ALA A 302 -4.66 -3.56 -0.70
C ALA A 302 -3.67 -4.06 -1.78
N ASN A 303 -4.11 -4.98 -2.64
CA ASN A 303 -3.30 -5.46 -3.75
C ASN A 303 -2.90 -4.34 -4.73
N ASN A 304 -3.81 -3.42 -5.03
CA ASN A 304 -3.50 -2.27 -5.90
C ASN A 304 -2.48 -1.31 -5.27
N LYS A 305 -2.58 -1.03 -3.97
CA LYS A 305 -1.59 -0.23 -3.22
C LYS A 305 -0.23 -0.91 -3.25
N LEU A 306 -0.16 -2.21 -2.92
CA LEU A 306 1.08 -2.98 -2.97
C LEU A 306 1.68 -3.01 -4.38
N THR A 307 0.86 -3.23 -5.41
CA THR A 307 1.33 -3.23 -6.81
C THR A 307 1.91 -1.87 -7.21
N THR A 308 1.31 -0.78 -6.73
CA THR A 308 1.81 0.58 -6.98
C THR A 308 3.16 0.80 -6.30
N ALA A 309 3.30 0.43 -5.02
CA ALA A 309 4.57 0.50 -4.29
C ALA A 309 5.67 -0.34 -4.97
N LYS A 310 5.35 -1.56 -5.41
CA LYS A 310 6.29 -2.40 -6.18
C LYS A 310 6.75 -1.73 -7.48
N SER A 311 5.84 -1.06 -8.19
CA SER A 311 6.18 -0.32 -9.42
C SER A 311 7.10 0.86 -9.12
N PHE A 312 6.87 1.58 -8.03
CA PHE A 312 7.71 2.69 -7.60
C PHE A 312 9.11 2.22 -7.20
N VAL A 313 9.25 1.16 -6.40
CA VAL A 313 10.56 0.61 -6.05
C VAL A 313 11.34 0.11 -7.27
N LYS A 314 10.65 -0.48 -8.27
CA LYS A 314 11.29 -0.82 -9.55
C LYS A 314 11.78 0.41 -10.30
N TRP A 315 11.02 1.51 -10.28
CA TRP A 315 11.43 2.77 -10.89
C TRP A 315 12.65 3.38 -10.18
N LEU A 316 12.74 3.31 -8.84
CA LEU A 316 13.95 3.74 -8.10
C LEU A 316 15.20 2.98 -8.56
N TRP A 317 15.08 1.66 -8.72
CA TRP A 317 16.18 0.84 -9.25
C TRP A 317 16.53 1.19 -10.70
N GLN A 318 15.53 1.44 -11.56
CA GLN A 318 15.76 1.84 -12.96
C GLN A 318 16.43 3.22 -13.11
N ASN A 319 16.37 4.06 -12.08
CA ASN A 319 16.99 5.38 -12.05
C ASN A 319 18.23 5.43 -11.13
N ASP A 320 18.86 4.28 -10.90
CA ASP A 320 20.10 4.13 -10.11
C ASP A 320 20.04 4.68 -8.67
N VAL A 321 18.84 4.86 -8.11
CA VAL A 321 18.64 5.27 -6.70
C VAL A 321 18.87 4.08 -5.77
N LEU A 322 18.47 2.88 -6.22
CA LEU A 322 18.73 1.62 -5.53
C LEU A 322 19.83 0.87 -6.27
N ALA A 323 20.91 0.53 -5.58
CA ALA A 323 22.01 -0.25 -6.14
C ALA A 323 21.57 -1.66 -6.57
N GLU A 324 20.68 -2.29 -5.81
CA GLU A 324 20.15 -3.62 -6.11
C GLU A 324 18.62 -3.65 -5.95
N LEU A 325 17.95 -4.37 -6.85
CA LEU A 325 16.52 -4.60 -6.73
C LEU A 325 16.25 -5.59 -5.58
N PRO A 326 15.38 -5.26 -4.60
CA PRO A 326 15.03 -6.18 -3.52
C PRO A 326 14.61 -7.56 -4.06
N ARG A 327 15.24 -8.64 -3.56
CA ARG A 327 15.01 -10.02 -4.05
C ARG A 327 13.53 -10.44 -4.09
N LEU A 328 12.69 -9.87 -3.25
CA LEU A 328 11.24 -10.11 -3.25
C LEU A 328 10.51 -9.61 -4.52
N LEU A 329 11.16 -8.80 -5.35
CA LEU A 329 10.62 -8.27 -6.61
C LEU A 329 11.06 -9.04 -7.86
N ASP A 330 11.82 -10.13 -7.70
CA ASP A 330 12.37 -10.98 -8.77
C ASP A 330 11.33 -11.74 -9.63
N GLY A 331 10.03 -11.48 -9.40
CA GLY A 331 8.91 -12.10 -10.09
C GLY A 331 8.62 -13.55 -9.68
N LYS A 332 9.56 -14.24 -9.04
CA LYS A 332 9.41 -15.62 -8.56
C LYS A 332 8.91 -15.67 -7.12
N SER A 333 9.22 -14.66 -6.32
CA SER A 333 8.77 -14.58 -4.94
C SER A 333 7.26 -14.35 -4.82
N LYS A 334 6.57 -15.29 -4.15
CA LYS A 334 5.17 -15.13 -3.71
C LYS A 334 5.04 -14.28 -2.44
N GLY A 335 6.16 -13.88 -1.82
CA GLY A 335 6.17 -13.15 -0.54
C GLY A 335 5.48 -11.79 -0.61
N LEU A 336 5.41 -11.18 -1.79
CA LEU A 336 4.73 -9.89 -2.03
C LEU A 336 3.46 -10.03 -2.88
N ALA A 337 2.63 -11.03 -2.57
CA ALA A 337 1.31 -11.20 -3.16
C ALA A 337 0.21 -11.03 -2.10
N ILE A 338 -0.85 -10.31 -2.44
CA ILE A 338 -2.10 -10.28 -1.68
C ILE A 338 -3.12 -11.03 -2.53
N LYS A 339 -3.61 -12.16 -2.01
CA LYS A 339 -4.62 -12.95 -2.72
C LYS A 339 -5.91 -12.12 -2.75
N VAL A 340 -6.36 -11.78 -3.95
CA VAL A 340 -7.66 -11.17 -4.17
C VAL A 340 -8.61 -12.29 -4.54
N ASN A 341 -9.54 -12.59 -3.65
CA ASN A 341 -10.62 -13.53 -3.96
C ASN A 341 -11.60 -12.80 -4.88
N PRO A 342 -11.83 -13.29 -6.11
CA PRO A 342 -12.87 -12.71 -6.95
C PRO A 342 -14.21 -12.84 -6.22
N PRO A 343 -15.11 -11.85 -6.36
CA PRO A 343 -16.43 -11.95 -5.76
C PRO A 343 -17.11 -13.25 -6.21
N SER A 344 -17.63 -14.02 -5.25
CA SER A 344 -18.24 -15.34 -5.50
C SER A 344 -19.47 -15.27 -6.41
N ARG A 345 -20.11 -14.09 -6.49
CA ARG A 345 -21.29 -13.86 -7.33
C ARG A 345 -21.21 -12.50 -8.02
N ILE A 346 -21.61 -12.48 -9.29
CA ILE A 346 -21.84 -11.22 -10.02
C ILE A 346 -23.05 -10.54 -9.40
N VAL A 347 -22.86 -9.35 -8.83
CA VAL A 347 -23.96 -8.54 -8.31
C VAL A 347 -24.78 -7.98 -9.48
N THR A 348 -26.03 -8.41 -9.58
CA THR A 348 -27.05 -7.97 -10.55
C THR A 348 -28.28 -7.43 -9.83
N PHE A 349 -29.16 -6.75 -10.57
CA PHE A 349 -30.49 -6.38 -10.09
C PHE A 349 -31.49 -7.50 -10.38
N HIS A 350 -32.45 -7.68 -9.49
CA HIS A 350 -33.70 -8.35 -9.78
C HIS A 350 -34.61 -7.44 -10.61
N LEU A 351 -35.52 -8.02 -11.38
CA LEU A 351 -36.43 -7.26 -12.25
C LEU A 351 -37.32 -6.32 -11.43
N ASP A 352 -37.79 -6.76 -10.26
CA ASP A 352 -38.56 -5.91 -9.34
C ASP A 352 -37.78 -4.69 -8.85
N GLU A 353 -36.46 -4.82 -8.66
CA GLU A 353 -35.61 -3.69 -8.27
C GLU A 353 -35.43 -2.70 -9.43
N ILE A 354 -35.32 -3.21 -10.66
CA ILE A 354 -35.26 -2.38 -11.87
C ILE A 354 -36.58 -1.61 -12.02
N LYS A 355 -37.72 -2.28 -11.86
CA LYS A 355 -39.04 -1.63 -11.86
C LYS A 355 -39.12 -0.50 -10.83
N LYS A 356 -38.77 -0.76 -9.57
CA LYS A 356 -38.72 0.28 -8.52
C LYS A 356 -37.80 1.45 -8.88
N LEU A 357 -36.66 1.19 -9.52
CA LEU A 357 -35.77 2.26 -9.99
C LEU A 357 -36.43 3.11 -11.08
N PHE A 358 -37.12 2.49 -12.04
CA PHE A 358 -37.84 3.22 -13.08
C PHE A 358 -38.97 4.06 -12.48
N ASP A 359 -39.74 3.52 -11.53
CA ASP A 359 -40.81 4.25 -10.84
C ASP A 359 -40.29 5.48 -10.10
N ALA A 360 -39.12 5.37 -9.45
CA ALA A 360 -38.50 6.46 -8.70
C ALA A 360 -37.66 7.42 -9.58
N ALA A 361 -37.33 7.04 -10.83
CA ALA A 361 -36.42 7.80 -11.67
C ALA A 361 -37.13 8.95 -12.41
N PRO A 362 -36.56 10.17 -12.42
CA PRO A 362 -37.01 11.19 -13.36
C PRO A 362 -36.75 10.72 -14.80
N GLU A 363 -37.53 11.22 -15.75
CA GLU A 363 -37.52 10.78 -17.15
C GLU A 363 -36.10 10.75 -17.78
N ARG A 364 -35.29 11.78 -17.54
CA ARG A 364 -33.89 11.80 -18.03
C ARG A 364 -33.01 10.68 -17.44
N LEU A 365 -33.25 10.26 -16.19
CA LEU A 365 -32.55 9.10 -15.64
C LEU A 365 -33.08 7.78 -16.22
N LYS A 366 -34.39 7.70 -16.52
CA LYS A 366 -34.97 6.54 -17.23
C LYS A 366 -34.26 6.32 -18.57
N LEU A 367 -34.00 7.40 -19.33
CA LEU A 367 -33.18 7.33 -20.55
C LEU A 367 -31.81 6.70 -20.28
N TYR A 368 -31.06 7.19 -19.28
CA TYR A 368 -29.74 6.65 -18.99
C TYR A 368 -29.80 5.17 -18.62
N MET A 369 -30.79 4.77 -17.82
CA MET A 369 -31.00 3.36 -17.48
C MET A 369 -31.33 2.52 -18.72
N LEU A 370 -32.24 2.97 -19.58
CA LEU A 370 -32.60 2.31 -20.84
C LEU A 370 -31.38 2.13 -21.74
N VAL A 371 -30.61 3.20 -21.99
CA VAL A 371 -29.38 3.11 -22.80
C VAL A 371 -28.41 2.08 -22.21
N THR A 372 -28.21 2.06 -20.88
CA THR A 372 -27.31 1.08 -20.25
C THR A 372 -27.84 -0.35 -20.32
N LEU A 373 -29.14 -0.58 -20.15
CA LEU A 373 -29.75 -1.91 -20.26
C LEU A 373 -29.77 -2.42 -21.72
N ASN A 374 -30.01 -1.52 -22.67
CA ASN A 374 -30.13 -1.82 -24.09
C ASN A 374 -28.76 -2.00 -24.78
N THR A 375 -27.73 -1.25 -24.36
CA THR A 375 -26.44 -1.17 -25.09
C THR A 375 -25.21 -1.49 -24.24
N SER A 376 -25.40 -1.84 -22.97
CA SER A 376 -24.33 -2.12 -22.00
C SER A 376 -23.37 -0.94 -21.70
N MET A 377 -23.69 0.27 -22.16
CA MET A 377 -22.83 1.44 -21.96
C MET A 377 -22.69 1.81 -20.48
N THR A 378 -21.46 2.16 -20.07
CA THR A 378 -21.22 2.79 -18.77
C THR A 378 -21.51 4.29 -18.82
N GLN A 379 -21.49 4.97 -17.66
CA GLN A 379 -21.68 6.42 -17.60
C GLN A 379 -20.69 7.20 -18.48
N THR A 380 -19.43 6.75 -18.54
CA THR A 380 -18.41 7.36 -19.40
C THR A 380 -18.70 7.07 -20.87
N ASP A 381 -19.10 5.83 -21.22
CA ASP A 381 -19.43 5.50 -22.61
C ASP A 381 -20.60 6.38 -23.09
N MET A 382 -21.67 6.55 -22.30
CA MET A 382 -22.77 7.47 -22.62
C MET A 382 -22.33 8.93 -22.71
N SER A 383 -21.43 9.38 -21.82
CA SER A 383 -20.89 10.74 -21.83
C SER A 383 -20.02 11.03 -23.07
N ASP A 384 -19.44 10.00 -23.67
CA ASP A 384 -18.56 10.08 -24.83
C ASP A 384 -19.27 9.62 -26.12
N LEU A 385 -20.59 9.43 -26.10
CA LEU A 385 -21.37 9.03 -27.26
C LEU A 385 -21.43 10.19 -28.26
N ASN A 386 -20.89 9.97 -29.46
CA ASN A 386 -20.84 10.99 -30.52
C ASN A 386 -22.02 10.87 -31.48
N TRP A 387 -22.40 11.99 -32.12
CA TRP A 387 -23.48 11.98 -33.11
C TRP A 387 -23.22 11.04 -34.30
N SER A 388 -21.96 10.92 -34.73
CA SER A 388 -21.57 9.96 -35.78
C SER A 388 -21.77 8.48 -35.40
N GLU A 389 -22.00 8.20 -34.12
CA GLU A 389 -22.28 6.85 -33.62
C GLU A 389 -23.78 6.58 -33.49
N PHE A 390 -24.65 7.60 -33.59
CA PHE A 390 -26.08 7.48 -33.42
C PHE A 390 -26.80 7.65 -34.76
N ASP A 391 -27.30 6.55 -35.31
CA ASP A 391 -28.15 6.53 -36.49
C ASP A 391 -29.61 6.65 -36.03
N ILE A 392 -30.12 7.87 -36.08
CA ILE A 392 -31.47 8.22 -35.61
C ILE A 392 -32.54 7.51 -36.45
N GLU A 393 -32.33 7.45 -37.77
CA GLU A 393 -33.27 6.92 -38.74
C GLU A 393 -33.35 5.39 -38.65
N ALA A 394 -32.20 4.73 -38.56
CA ALA A 394 -32.16 3.28 -38.37
C ALA A 394 -32.52 2.87 -36.93
N GLY A 395 -32.55 3.81 -35.99
CA GLY A 395 -32.76 3.53 -34.57
C GLY A 395 -31.61 2.71 -33.97
N ARG A 396 -30.36 3.03 -34.30
CA ARG A 396 -29.18 2.25 -33.89
C ARG A 396 -28.07 3.09 -33.30
N ILE A 397 -27.29 2.48 -32.41
CA ILE A 397 -25.99 3.03 -32.00
C ILE A 397 -24.86 2.10 -32.46
N CYS A 398 -23.94 2.63 -33.27
CA CYS A 398 -22.82 1.91 -33.86
C CYS A 398 -21.48 2.44 -33.33
N ARG A 399 -20.90 1.76 -32.33
CA ARG A 399 -19.72 2.29 -31.64
C ARG A 399 -18.66 1.27 -31.26
N GLN A 400 -17.45 1.77 -31.04
CA GLN A 400 -16.44 1.10 -30.24
C GLN A 400 -16.46 1.66 -28.82
N ARG A 401 -16.03 0.84 -27.85
CA ARG A 401 -16.04 1.23 -26.45
C ARG A 401 -14.94 2.26 -26.15
N SER A 402 -15.28 3.41 -25.55
CA SER A 402 -14.36 4.55 -25.36
C SER A 402 -13.04 4.20 -24.68
N LYS A 403 -13.08 3.33 -23.66
CA LYS A 403 -11.87 2.94 -22.89
C LYS A 403 -10.86 2.14 -23.74
N THR A 404 -11.31 1.49 -24.80
CA THR A 404 -10.49 0.55 -25.57
C THR A 404 -10.53 0.83 -27.06
N ARG A 405 -11.05 2.00 -27.49
CA ARG A 405 -11.21 2.35 -28.90
C ARG A 405 -9.88 2.35 -29.68
N ASP A 406 -8.77 2.61 -29.00
CA ASP A 406 -7.44 2.66 -29.61
C ASP A 406 -6.84 1.26 -29.85
N HIS A 407 -7.52 0.19 -29.42
CA HIS A 407 -7.11 -1.18 -29.67
C HIS A 407 -7.79 -1.73 -30.93
N HIS A 408 -7.00 -2.13 -31.92
CA HIS A 408 -7.48 -2.69 -33.20
C HIS A 408 -8.39 -3.91 -33.05
N ASP A 409 -8.19 -4.70 -31.98
CA ASP A 409 -8.97 -5.91 -31.71
C ASP A 409 -10.36 -5.65 -31.12
N VAL A 410 -10.72 -4.38 -30.82
CA VAL A 410 -11.99 -4.08 -30.15
C VAL A 410 -13.12 -3.98 -31.17
N PRO A 411 -14.20 -4.78 -30.99
CA PRO A 411 -15.28 -4.81 -31.95
C PRO A 411 -16.03 -3.47 -31.98
N ARG A 412 -16.39 -3.04 -33.19
CA ARG A 412 -17.46 -2.06 -33.39
C ARG A 412 -18.78 -2.81 -33.28
N VAL A 413 -19.62 -2.41 -32.33
CA VAL A 413 -20.91 -3.06 -32.06
C VAL A 413 -22.03 -2.17 -32.56
N SER A 414 -22.99 -2.74 -33.29
CA SER A 414 -24.19 -2.07 -33.77
C SER A 414 -25.38 -2.52 -32.94
N TYR A 415 -25.85 -1.66 -32.02
CA TYR A 415 -26.96 -1.93 -31.12
C TYR A 415 -28.27 -1.40 -31.72
N PRO A 416 -29.28 -2.26 -31.98
CA PRO A 416 -30.63 -1.79 -32.22
C PRO A 416 -31.20 -1.22 -30.92
N LEU A 417 -31.86 -0.07 -31.01
CA LEU A 417 -32.50 0.56 -29.86
C LEU A 417 -33.92 0.06 -29.69
N TRP A 418 -34.34 -0.15 -28.45
CA TRP A 418 -35.75 -0.33 -28.12
C TRP A 418 -36.53 0.94 -28.43
N PRO A 419 -37.82 0.86 -28.79
CA PRO A 419 -38.64 2.04 -29.09
C PRO A 419 -38.58 3.11 -28.00
N GLU A 420 -38.68 2.72 -26.72
CA GLU A 420 -38.65 3.61 -25.56
C GLU A 420 -37.27 4.26 -25.38
N THR A 421 -36.20 3.51 -25.68
CA THR A 421 -34.84 4.04 -25.66
C THR A 421 -34.68 5.09 -26.75
N LEU A 422 -35.12 4.80 -27.98
CA LEU A 422 -35.02 5.71 -29.12
C LEU A 422 -35.85 6.99 -28.91
N GLU A 423 -37.07 6.85 -28.41
CA GLU A 423 -37.98 7.97 -28.11
C GLU A 423 -37.33 8.94 -27.11
N LEU A 424 -36.91 8.43 -25.94
CA LEU A 424 -36.28 9.28 -24.94
C LEU A 424 -34.92 9.81 -25.41
N LEU A 425 -34.18 9.06 -26.22
CA LEU A 425 -32.92 9.52 -26.75
C LEU A 425 -33.13 10.68 -27.73
N LYS A 426 -34.11 10.60 -28.64
CA LYS A 426 -34.52 11.71 -29.51
C LYS A 426 -34.93 12.95 -28.70
N LYS A 427 -35.72 12.75 -27.64
CA LYS A 427 -36.21 13.83 -26.76
C LYS A 427 -35.10 14.58 -26.00
N TYR A 428 -34.06 13.87 -25.57
CA TYR A 428 -33.02 14.41 -24.68
C TYR A 428 -31.64 14.53 -25.33
N ALA A 429 -31.51 14.17 -26.61
CA ALA A 429 -30.28 14.39 -27.34
C ALA A 429 -29.97 15.90 -27.41
N GLY A 430 -28.67 16.21 -27.49
CA GLY A 430 -28.18 17.57 -27.65
C GLY A 430 -28.46 18.14 -29.05
N ASP A 431 -27.70 19.16 -29.41
CA ASP A 431 -27.69 19.68 -30.78
C ASP A 431 -26.85 18.74 -31.69
N PRO A 432 -27.35 18.26 -32.83
CA PRO A 432 -26.57 17.53 -33.84
C PRO A 432 -25.34 18.28 -34.37
N ALA A 433 -25.31 19.61 -34.27
CA ALA A 433 -24.13 20.41 -34.59
C ALA A 433 -23.00 20.30 -33.53
N GLY A 434 -23.31 19.77 -32.35
CA GLY A 434 -22.32 19.48 -31.31
C GLY A 434 -21.59 18.15 -31.52
N GLU A 435 -20.61 17.87 -30.66
CA GLU A 435 -19.86 16.59 -30.71
C GLU A 435 -20.65 15.43 -30.09
N ARG A 436 -21.29 15.67 -28.94
CA ARG A 436 -21.87 14.63 -28.07
C ARG A 436 -23.39 14.58 -28.15
N VAL A 437 -23.94 13.36 -28.19
CA VAL A 437 -25.39 13.10 -28.17
C VAL A 437 -26.00 13.46 -26.82
N LEU A 438 -25.32 13.12 -25.71
CA LEU A 438 -25.89 13.30 -24.37
C LEU A 438 -25.08 14.30 -23.54
N LEU A 439 -25.78 15.34 -23.08
CA LEU A 439 -25.24 16.38 -22.20
C LEU A 439 -26.07 16.48 -20.91
N ASN A 440 -25.45 17.02 -19.87
CA ASN A 440 -26.15 17.36 -18.64
C ASN A 440 -27.04 18.60 -18.83
N ARG A 441 -27.80 18.98 -17.80
CA ARG A 441 -28.72 20.15 -17.89
C ARG A 441 -28.00 21.47 -18.20
N GLY A 442 -26.71 21.58 -17.90
CA GLY A 442 -25.91 22.76 -18.20
C GLY A 442 -25.11 22.67 -19.50
N GLY A 443 -25.46 21.74 -20.41
CA GLY A 443 -24.79 21.59 -21.71
C GLY A 443 -23.37 21.02 -21.63
N LYS A 444 -22.94 20.51 -20.47
CA LYS A 444 -21.61 19.90 -20.28
C LYS A 444 -21.70 18.37 -20.37
N PRO A 445 -20.57 17.66 -20.61
CA PRO A 445 -20.55 16.19 -20.60
C PRO A 445 -21.15 15.59 -19.32
N LEU A 446 -21.76 14.41 -19.43
CA LEU A 446 -22.38 13.71 -18.30
C LEU A 446 -21.37 13.32 -17.21
N VAL A 447 -20.16 12.97 -17.63
CA VAL A 447 -19.02 12.67 -16.78
C VAL A 447 -17.88 13.61 -17.14
N GLN A 448 -17.38 14.33 -16.15
CA GLN A 448 -16.23 15.22 -16.31
C GLN A 448 -15.16 14.85 -15.29
N VAL A 449 -13.92 14.81 -15.75
CA VAL A 449 -12.74 14.65 -14.90
C VAL A 449 -11.82 15.81 -15.26
N THR A 450 -11.70 16.77 -14.35
CA THR A 450 -10.81 17.93 -14.53
C THR A 450 -9.67 17.81 -13.55
N LEU A 451 -8.45 17.98 -14.04
CA LEU A 451 -7.26 18.18 -13.21
C LEU A 451 -7.19 19.66 -12.86
N GLU A 452 -7.21 19.97 -11.57
CA GLU A 452 -7.03 21.33 -11.06
C GLU A 452 -5.54 21.71 -11.05
N SER A 453 -5.24 23.01 -10.94
CA SER A 453 -3.86 23.50 -10.96
C SER A 453 -3.00 22.99 -9.80
N ASP A 454 -3.62 22.57 -8.70
CA ASP A 454 -2.96 21.96 -7.54
C ASP A 454 -2.76 20.43 -7.68
N GLY A 455 -3.07 19.86 -8.85
CA GLY A 455 -3.00 18.43 -9.12
C GLY A 455 -4.16 17.62 -8.54
N ARG A 456 -5.15 18.25 -7.89
CA ARG A 456 -6.36 17.56 -7.45
C ARG A 456 -7.27 17.24 -8.62
N ILE A 457 -8.02 16.16 -8.48
CA ILE A 457 -8.99 15.75 -9.51
C ILE A 457 -10.38 16.05 -9.02
N LYS A 458 -11.05 16.93 -9.76
CA LYS A 458 -12.48 17.13 -9.62
C LYS A 458 -13.20 16.23 -10.60
N LYS A 459 -13.97 15.29 -10.05
CA LYS A 459 -14.83 14.39 -10.83
C LYS A 459 -16.29 14.76 -10.63
N SER A 460 -16.99 15.03 -11.72
CA SER A 460 -18.44 15.16 -11.77
C SER A 460 -19.03 13.99 -12.55
N ASP A 461 -20.07 13.35 -12.01
CA ASP A 461 -20.78 12.24 -12.65
C ASP A 461 -22.28 12.43 -12.41
N ALA A 462 -22.93 13.13 -13.34
CA ALA A 462 -24.34 13.51 -13.21
C ALA A 462 -25.25 12.27 -13.14
N VAL A 463 -24.88 11.20 -13.86
CA VAL A 463 -25.61 9.93 -13.89
C VAL A 463 -25.52 9.22 -12.55
N ARG A 464 -24.31 9.10 -11.97
CA ARG A 464 -24.13 8.50 -10.63
C ARG A 464 -24.93 9.24 -9.57
N SER A 465 -24.88 10.57 -9.57
CA SER A 465 -25.62 11.37 -8.59
C SER A 465 -27.14 11.23 -8.75
N ALA A 466 -27.65 11.22 -9.98
CA ALA A 466 -29.08 10.98 -10.25
C ALA A 466 -29.50 9.56 -9.83
N PHE A 467 -28.74 8.55 -10.23
CA PHE A 467 -29.00 7.15 -9.88
C PHE A 467 -28.99 6.92 -8.37
N SER A 468 -28.01 7.47 -7.65
CA SER A 468 -27.93 7.32 -6.19
C SER A 468 -29.15 7.89 -5.47
N ARG A 469 -29.75 8.97 -5.98
CA ARG A 469 -30.98 9.53 -5.43
C ARG A 469 -32.18 8.63 -5.72
N ALA A 470 -32.31 8.14 -6.95
CA ALA A 470 -33.39 7.22 -7.32
C ALA A 470 -33.31 5.89 -6.57
N ALA A 471 -32.12 5.30 -6.44
CA ALA A 471 -31.89 4.08 -5.67
C ALA A 471 -32.24 4.27 -4.18
N LYS A 472 -31.92 5.43 -3.60
CA LYS A 472 -32.33 5.76 -2.23
C LYS A 472 -33.85 5.90 -2.12
N ALA A 473 -34.50 6.56 -3.09
CA ALA A 473 -35.96 6.72 -3.11
C ALA A 473 -36.70 5.40 -3.32
N ALA A 474 -36.09 4.46 -4.05
CA ALA A 474 -36.59 3.11 -4.28
C ALA A 474 -36.26 2.11 -3.15
N ASP A 475 -35.64 2.57 -2.05
CA ASP A 475 -35.20 1.76 -0.90
C ASP A 475 -34.34 0.56 -1.30
N LEU A 476 -33.33 0.79 -2.16
CA LEU A 476 -32.43 -0.25 -2.65
C LEU A 476 -31.10 -0.29 -1.91
N ASP A 477 -30.52 -1.49 -1.88
CA ASP A 477 -29.22 -1.74 -1.26
C ASP A 477 -28.11 -0.85 -1.86
N LYS A 478 -27.33 -0.22 -0.96
CA LYS A 478 -26.17 0.62 -1.30
C LYS A 478 -25.05 -0.17 -2.01
N GLY A 479 -25.09 -1.51 -1.97
CA GLY A 479 -24.15 -2.37 -2.69
C GLY A 479 -24.27 -2.36 -4.23
N LYS A 480 -25.40 -1.88 -4.79
CA LYS A 480 -25.65 -1.89 -6.24
C LYS A 480 -25.44 -0.51 -6.86
N SER A 481 -24.51 -0.42 -7.81
CA SER A 481 -24.20 0.78 -8.57
C SER A 481 -24.90 0.80 -9.93
N PHE A 482 -24.91 1.95 -10.60
CA PHE A 482 -25.43 2.09 -11.97
C PHE A 482 -24.82 1.06 -12.96
N LYS A 483 -23.53 0.71 -12.79
CA LYS A 483 -22.86 -0.30 -13.62
C LYS A 483 -23.43 -1.71 -13.45
N ASN A 484 -24.19 -1.98 -12.39
CA ASN A 484 -24.83 -3.27 -12.19
C ASN A 484 -26.03 -3.46 -13.14
N LEU A 485 -26.59 -2.39 -13.73
CA LEU A 485 -27.61 -2.50 -14.78
C LEU A 485 -27.07 -3.27 -15.99
N LYS A 486 -25.92 -2.84 -16.55
CA LYS A 486 -25.32 -3.58 -17.67
C LYS A 486 -24.91 -5.01 -17.33
N LYS A 487 -24.50 -5.25 -16.08
CA LYS A 487 -24.19 -6.61 -15.60
C LYS A 487 -25.45 -7.47 -15.59
N THR A 488 -26.58 -6.89 -15.22
CA THR A 488 -27.88 -7.57 -15.20
C THR A 488 -28.25 -8.01 -16.61
N SER A 489 -28.24 -7.10 -17.59
CA SER A 489 -28.52 -7.43 -18.99
C SER A 489 -27.54 -8.46 -19.57
N ALA A 490 -26.24 -8.31 -19.29
CA ALA A 490 -25.23 -9.27 -19.74
C ALA A 490 -25.41 -10.66 -19.10
N THR A 491 -25.82 -10.73 -17.83
CA THR A 491 -26.13 -12.00 -17.16
C THR A 491 -27.39 -12.63 -17.73
N LEU A 492 -28.46 -11.87 -17.99
CA LEU A 492 -29.68 -12.38 -18.63
C LEU A 492 -29.39 -12.98 -20.01
N LEU A 493 -28.57 -12.30 -20.82
CA LEU A 493 -28.13 -12.83 -22.12
C LEU A 493 -27.27 -14.08 -21.96
N TYR A 494 -26.35 -14.10 -20.98
CA TYR A 494 -25.49 -15.25 -20.69
C TYR A 494 -26.27 -16.49 -20.25
N ASP A 495 -27.30 -16.30 -19.43
CA ASP A 495 -28.13 -17.39 -18.91
C ASP A 495 -29.17 -17.87 -19.95
N HIS A 496 -29.40 -17.10 -21.02
CA HIS A 496 -30.35 -17.48 -22.07
C HIS A 496 -29.79 -18.62 -22.96
N PRO A 497 -30.52 -19.73 -23.15
CA PRO A 497 -30.02 -20.89 -23.90
C PRO A 497 -29.59 -20.58 -25.34
N GLN A 498 -30.28 -19.66 -26.02
CA GLN A 498 -30.02 -19.30 -27.42
C GLN A 498 -29.05 -18.12 -27.59
N TYR A 499 -28.90 -17.27 -26.57
CA TYR A 499 -28.18 -15.99 -26.69
C TYR A 499 -26.90 -15.92 -25.85
N ASN A 500 -26.53 -16.98 -25.12
CA ASN A 500 -25.36 -16.99 -24.25
C ASN A 500 -24.05 -16.56 -24.92
N GLY A 501 -23.89 -16.84 -26.22
CA GLY A 501 -22.71 -16.49 -27.01
C GLY A 501 -22.59 -15.00 -27.36
N VAL A 502 -23.64 -14.20 -27.19
CA VAL A 502 -23.62 -12.78 -27.59
C VAL A 502 -23.13 -11.85 -26.48
N LYS A 503 -22.97 -12.34 -25.24
CA LYS A 503 -22.63 -11.53 -24.06
C LYS A 503 -21.38 -10.68 -24.25
N ASP A 504 -20.28 -11.26 -24.76
CA ASP A 504 -19.02 -10.53 -24.89
C ASP A 504 -19.10 -9.46 -25.99
N HIS A 505 -19.85 -9.74 -27.06
CA HIS A 505 -20.17 -8.76 -28.11
C HIS A 505 -21.07 -7.64 -27.57
N PHE A 506 -22.11 -7.98 -26.81
CA PHE A 506 -22.97 -7.00 -26.12
C PHE A 506 -22.15 -6.05 -25.25
N LEU A 507 -21.18 -6.57 -24.50
CA LEU A 507 -20.30 -5.78 -23.61
C LEU A 507 -19.22 -4.97 -24.34
N GLY A 508 -19.06 -5.16 -25.67
CA GLY A 508 -17.99 -4.56 -26.46
C GLY A 508 -16.59 -4.94 -25.94
N HIS A 509 -16.44 -6.17 -25.44
CA HIS A 509 -15.16 -6.65 -24.92
C HIS A 509 -14.24 -7.10 -26.06
N ALA A 510 -12.95 -6.82 -25.91
CA ALA A 510 -11.94 -7.37 -26.81
C ALA A 510 -11.89 -8.90 -26.65
N PRO A 511 -11.83 -9.67 -27.75
CA PRO A 511 -11.65 -11.11 -27.71
C PRO A 511 -10.38 -11.47 -26.94
N GLN A 512 -10.51 -12.39 -25.98
CA GLN A 512 -9.40 -12.79 -25.09
C GLN A 512 -8.59 -13.95 -25.66
N SER A 513 -9.17 -14.77 -26.53
CA SER A 513 -8.50 -15.92 -27.15
C SER A 513 -8.34 -15.73 -28.67
N MET A 514 -7.35 -16.40 -29.26
CA MET A 514 -7.17 -16.42 -30.73
C MET A 514 -8.41 -16.94 -31.45
N ALA A 515 -9.09 -17.94 -30.89
CA ALA A 515 -10.35 -18.43 -31.43
C ALA A 515 -11.43 -17.33 -31.43
N GLN A 516 -11.51 -16.54 -30.37
CA GLN A 516 -12.45 -15.42 -30.31
C GLN A 516 -12.09 -14.31 -31.32
N LYS A 517 -10.80 -14.04 -31.51
CA LYS A 517 -10.34 -13.03 -32.48
C LYS A 517 -10.78 -13.34 -33.92
N HIS A 518 -10.75 -14.62 -34.30
CA HIS A 518 -11.03 -15.02 -35.68
C HIS A 518 -12.49 -15.48 -35.92
N TYR A 519 -13.23 -15.87 -34.88
CA TYR A 519 -14.51 -16.57 -35.06
C TYR A 519 -15.67 -16.12 -34.16
N ALA A 520 -15.51 -15.11 -33.28
CA ALA A 520 -16.51 -14.84 -32.23
C ALA A 520 -17.42 -13.61 -32.40
N ALA A 521 -17.45 -12.94 -33.55
CA ALA A 521 -18.51 -11.96 -33.78
C ALA A 521 -19.82 -12.72 -34.07
N PRO A 522 -20.85 -12.68 -33.20
CA PRO A 522 -22.13 -13.30 -33.52
C PRO A 522 -22.72 -12.63 -34.77
N PRO A 523 -23.46 -13.36 -35.62
CA PRO A 523 -24.18 -12.75 -36.73
C PRO A 523 -25.06 -11.60 -36.24
N GLN A 524 -25.05 -10.46 -36.94
CA GLN A 524 -25.78 -9.26 -36.52
C GLN A 524 -27.28 -9.53 -36.31
N ALA A 525 -27.89 -10.39 -37.14
CA ALA A 525 -29.29 -10.78 -36.98
C ALA A 525 -29.57 -11.52 -35.65
N LEU A 526 -28.65 -12.40 -35.23
CA LEU A 526 -28.76 -13.09 -33.94
C LEU A 526 -28.59 -12.10 -32.78
N PHE A 527 -27.67 -11.15 -32.93
CA PHE A 527 -27.50 -10.09 -31.93
C PHE A 527 -28.75 -9.21 -31.82
N ASP A 528 -29.33 -8.80 -32.95
CA ASP A 528 -30.54 -7.97 -32.97
C ASP A 528 -31.73 -8.70 -32.32
N GLN A 529 -31.90 -10.00 -32.60
CA GLN A 529 -32.91 -10.84 -31.94
C GLN A 529 -32.68 -10.92 -30.42
N ALA A 530 -31.42 -11.06 -29.99
CA ALA A 530 -31.09 -11.09 -28.57
C ALA A 530 -31.40 -9.77 -27.85
N ILE A 531 -31.14 -8.63 -28.50
CA ILE A 531 -31.47 -7.31 -27.96
C ILE A 531 -32.97 -7.08 -27.93
N ALA A 532 -33.72 -7.49 -28.97
CA ALA A 532 -35.17 -7.42 -29.00
C ALA A 532 -35.80 -8.25 -27.87
N TRP A 533 -35.35 -9.51 -27.70
CA TRP A 533 -35.77 -10.38 -26.61
C TRP A 533 -35.50 -9.75 -25.24
N LEU A 534 -34.32 -9.13 -25.06
CA LEU A 534 -33.97 -8.51 -23.78
C LEU A 534 -34.93 -7.35 -23.44
N GLY A 535 -35.33 -6.56 -24.43
CA GLY A 535 -36.31 -5.49 -24.25
C GLY A 535 -37.69 -6.03 -23.87
N GLU A 536 -38.15 -7.04 -24.60
CA GLU A 536 -39.40 -7.76 -24.32
C GLU A 536 -39.41 -8.31 -22.89
N HIS A 537 -38.30 -8.92 -22.46
CA HIS A 537 -38.18 -9.50 -21.13
C HIS A 537 -38.35 -8.44 -20.02
N TYR A 538 -37.82 -7.23 -20.20
CA TYR A 538 -38.02 -6.14 -19.26
C TYR A 538 -39.46 -5.59 -19.30
N ARG A 539 -40.09 -5.50 -20.48
CA ARG A 539 -41.49 -5.06 -20.63
C ARG A 539 -42.47 -6.04 -19.97
N GLN A 540 -42.30 -7.34 -20.19
CA GLN A 540 -43.10 -8.38 -19.55
C GLN A 540 -42.98 -8.36 -18.01
N ALA A 541 -41.80 -8.02 -17.50
CA ALA A 541 -41.58 -7.81 -16.07
C ALA A 541 -42.15 -6.48 -15.53
N GLY A 542 -42.74 -5.65 -16.40
CA GLY A 542 -43.31 -4.36 -16.05
C GLY A 542 -42.27 -3.34 -15.59
N CYS A 543 -41.02 -3.43 -16.07
CA CYS A 543 -39.96 -2.48 -15.73
C CYS A 543 -40.20 -1.11 -16.38
N PHE A 544 -40.78 -1.10 -17.58
CA PHE A 544 -41.22 0.09 -18.31
C PHE A 544 -42.37 -0.30 -19.25
N ALA A 545 -43.23 0.66 -19.57
CA ALA A 545 -44.33 0.47 -20.49
C ALA A 545 -43.83 0.42 -21.94
N GLU A 546 -44.61 -0.21 -22.82
CA GLU A 546 -44.42 -0.02 -24.26
C GLU A 546 -44.55 1.46 -24.59
N ALA A 547 -43.66 1.95 -25.45
CA ALA A 547 -43.87 3.25 -26.08
C ALA A 547 -45.27 3.21 -26.69
N SER A 548 -46.18 4.05 -26.17
CA SER A 548 -47.51 4.16 -26.76
C SER A 548 -47.31 4.46 -28.24
N GLU A 549 -47.96 3.71 -29.12
CA GLU A 549 -48.11 4.04 -30.54
C GLU A 549 -48.86 5.38 -30.64
N ALA A 550 -48.20 6.47 -30.28
CA ALA A 550 -48.73 7.80 -30.26
C ALA A 550 -48.78 8.28 -31.70
N GLU A 551 -49.94 8.05 -32.32
CA GLU A 551 -50.49 8.81 -33.44
C GLU A 551 -49.56 9.01 -34.64
N GLU A 552 -49.30 7.94 -35.40
CA GLU A 552 -49.01 8.04 -36.84
C GLU A 552 -50.26 8.47 -37.67
N ALA A 553 -51.30 9.02 -37.01
CA ALA A 553 -52.57 9.43 -37.60
C ALA A 553 -52.82 10.96 -37.52
N GLY A 554 -51.81 11.77 -37.18
CA GLY A 554 -51.91 13.24 -37.15
C GLY A 554 -51.12 13.91 -38.29
N ASP A 555 -51.85 14.45 -39.26
CA ASP A 555 -51.42 15.27 -40.42
C ASP A 555 -50.68 14.57 -41.59
N LYS A 556 -51.51 14.05 -42.52
CA LYS A 556 -51.26 14.09 -43.96
C LYS A 556 -52.10 15.17 -44.60
#